data_AF-B3JH28-F1
#
_entry.id   AF-B3JH28-F1
#
_cell.length_a   1.000
_cell.length_b   1.000
_cell.length_c   1.000
_cell.angle_alpha   90.00
_cell.angle_beta   90.00
_cell.angle_gamma   90.00
#
_symmetry.space_group_name_H-M   'P 1'
#
loop_
_entity.id
_entity.type
_entity.pdbx_description
1 polymer ?
#
loop_
_entity_poly.entity_id
_entity_poly.type
_entity_poly.pdbx_seq_one_letter_code
_entity_poly.pdbx_strand_id
1 'polypeptide(L)' 'METMIFKTPCQTERETRDLAIYNEYNALIAVEGQSKTLVTEHLMKKYNIHSAGTIYLIRRRVEKKLEAQKGGINGTK' A
#
# COMPACT_ATOMS: atom_id res chain seq x y z
N MET A 1 -13.33 0.72 23.21
CA MET A 1 -12.05 1.40 23.54
C MET A 1 -11.20 1.36 22.29
N GLU A 2 -10.85 2.51 21.71
CA GLU A 2 -9.88 2.54 20.62
C GLU A 2 -8.53 2.02 21.13
N THR A 3 -8.04 0.93 20.57
CA THR A 3 -6.72 0.39 20.89
C THR A 3 -5.66 1.31 20.29
N MET A 4 -4.99 2.09 21.14
CA MET A 4 -3.90 2.97 20.72
C MET A 4 -2.65 2.13 20.42
N ILE A 5 -2.26 2.05 19.15
CA ILE A 5 -1.04 1.36 18.72
C ILE A 5 0.09 2.38 18.60
N PHE A 6 1.05 2.30 19.52
CA PHE A 6 2.29 3.06 19.42
C PHE A 6 3.19 2.50 18.33
N LYS A 7 3.81 3.38 17.54
CA LYS A 7 4.67 3.00 16.41
C LYS A 7 6.06 3.59 16.58
N THR A 8 7.06 2.81 16.20
CA THR A 8 8.43 3.32 16.08
C THR A 8 8.55 4.24 14.87
N PRO A 9 9.57 5.13 14.81
CA PRO A 9 9.84 5.95 13.63
C PRO A 9 9.99 5.11 12.35
N CYS A 10 10.75 4.02 12.40
CA CYS A 10 10.94 3.09 11.27
C CYS A 10 9.62 2.45 10.80
N GLN A 11 8.71 2.11 11.73
CA GLN A 11 7.38 1.60 11.34
C GLN A 11 6.56 2.66 10.61
N THR A 12 6.61 3.91 11.08
CA THR A 12 5.88 5.03 10.47
C THR A 12 6.42 5.36 9.09
N GLU A 13 7.75 5.39 8.92
CA GLU A 13 8.42 5.57 7.63
C GLU A 13 8.04 4.46 6.65
N ARG A 14 8.08 3.20 7.10
CA ARG A 14 7.68 2.05 6.28
C ARG A 14 6.24 2.16 5.82
N GLU A 15 5.32 2.47 6.73
CA GLU A 15 3.89 2.60 6.39
C GLU A 15 3.64 3.76 5.43
N THR A 16 4.36 4.88 5.60
CA THR A 16 4.27 6.04 4.71
C THR A 16 4.73 5.67 3.30
N ARG A 17 5.87 4.99 3.19
CA ARG A 17 6.38 4.48 1.90
C ARG A 17 5.42 3.48 1.27
N ASP A 18 4.93 2.53 2.05
CA ASP A 18 4.02 1.49 1.56
C ASP A 18 2.71 2.12 1.03
N LEU A 19 2.17 3.13 1.72
CA LEU A 19 1.00 3.89 1.27
C LEU A 19 1.28 4.69 0.00
N ALA A 20 2.45 5.34 -0.12
CA ALA A 20 2.84 6.08 -1.32
C ALA A 20 2.90 5.15 -2.54
N ILE A 21 3.52 3.98 -2.42
CA ILE A 21 3.60 2.97 -3.47
C ILE A 21 2.20 2.49 -3.88
N TYR A 22 1.32 2.23 -2.91
CA TYR A 22 -0.05 1.79 -3.17
C TYR A 22 -0.86 2.84 -3.94
N ASN A 23 -0.83 4.10 -3.49
CA ASN A 23 -1.56 5.19 -4.11
C ASN A 23 -1.06 5.46 -5.54
N GLU A 24 0.26 5.49 -5.72
CA GLU A 24 0.86 5.70 -7.03
C GLU A 24 0.57 4.55 -8.01
N TYR A 25 0.64 3.30 -7.54
CA TYR A 25 0.21 2.16 -8.35
C TYR A 25 -1.23 2.33 -8.85
N ASN A 26 -2.16 2.64 -7.94
CA ASN A 26 -3.58 2.79 -8.28
C ASN A 26 -3.82 3.95 -9.24
N ALA A 27 -3.12 5.07 -9.07
CA ALA A 27 -3.21 6.20 -9.98
C ALA A 27 -2.72 5.82 -11.39
N LEU A 28 -1.60 5.10 -11.49
CA LEU A 28 -1.04 4.68 -12.77
C LEU A 28 -1.93 3.67 -13.49
N ILE A 29 -2.47 2.66 -12.78
CA ILE A 29 -3.31 1.63 -13.41
C ILE A 29 -4.73 2.11 -13.77
N ALA A 30 -5.16 3.26 -13.26
CA ALA A 30 -6.45 3.85 -13.62
C ALA A 30 -6.46 4.41 -15.06
N VAL A 31 -5.29 4.57 -15.69
CA VAL A 31 -5.16 5.01 -17.09
C VAL A 31 -5.51 3.84 -18.03
N GLU A 32 -6.44 4.07 -18.95
CA GLU A 32 -6.83 3.07 -19.95
C GLU A 32 -5.65 2.68 -20.85
N GLY A 33 -5.49 1.37 -21.10
CA GLY A 33 -4.37 0.83 -21.88
C GLY A 33 -3.05 0.69 -21.10
N GLN A 34 -3.00 1.06 -19.82
CA GLN A 34 -1.78 0.97 -19.03
C GLN A 34 -1.37 -0.48 -18.74
N SER A 35 -0.10 -0.83 -19.02
CA SER A 35 0.47 -2.13 -18.66
C SER A 35 0.78 -2.21 -17.16
N LYS A 36 0.15 -3.18 -16.47
CA LYS A 36 0.44 -3.47 -15.06
C LYS A 36 1.89 -3.89 -14.83
N THR A 37 2.52 -4.56 -15.81
CA THR A 37 3.91 -4.99 -15.74
C THR A 37 4.85 -3.79 -15.75
N LEU A 38 4.68 -2.88 -16.72
CA LEU A 38 5.52 -1.69 -16.82
C LEU A 38 5.32 -0.73 -15.64
N VAL A 39 4.10 -0.61 -15.11
CA VAL A 39 3.85 0.13 -13.87
C VAL A 39 4.63 -0.48 -12.70
N THR A 40 4.66 -1.80 -12.60
CA THR A 40 5.37 -2.48 -11.52
C THR A 40 6.88 -2.27 -11.65
N GLU A 41 7.45 -2.38 -12.86
CA GLU A 41 8.87 -2.10 -13.13
C GLU A 41 9.23 -0.63 -12.85
N HIS A 42 8.35 0.31 -13.21
CA HIS A 42 8.51 1.72 -12.92
C HIS A 42 8.60 1.97 -11.41
N LEU A 43 7.67 1.42 -10.63
CA LEU A 43 7.67 1.55 -9.17
C LEU A 43 8.88 0.86 -8.53
N MET A 44 9.28 -0.30 -9.05
CA MET A 44 10.50 -0.99 -8.64
C MET A 44 11.72 -0.08 -8.78
N LYS A 45 11.89 0.57 -9.94
CA LYS A 45 12.99 1.50 -10.18
C LYS A 45 12.89 2.74 -9.28
N LYS A 46 11.70 3.35 -9.17
CA LYS A 46 11.49 4.59 -8.40
C LYS A 46 11.76 4.42 -6.90
N TYR A 47 11.30 3.31 -6.32
CA TYR A 47 11.41 3.05 -4.88
C TYR A 47 12.60 2.15 -4.51
N ASN A 48 13.50 1.87 -5.47
CA ASN A 48 14.63 0.97 -5.31
C ASN A 48 14.24 -0.41 -4.73
N ILE A 49 13.23 -1.04 -5.35
CA ILE A 49 12.71 -2.35 -4.99
C ILE A 49 13.09 -3.35 -6.08
N HIS A 50 13.77 -4.43 -5.72
CA HIS A 50 14.33 -5.39 -6.68
C HIS A 50 13.39 -6.57 -7.01
N SER A 51 12.15 -6.57 -6.53
CA SER A 51 11.21 -7.65 -6.76
C SER A 51 9.77 -7.16 -6.94
N ALA A 52 9.12 -7.60 -8.01
CA ALA A 52 7.69 -7.36 -8.26
C ALA A 52 6.81 -7.95 -7.14
N GLY A 53 7.23 -9.08 -6.55
CA GLY A 53 6.55 -9.68 -5.40
C GLY A 53 6.54 -8.76 -4.18
N THR A 54 7.56 -7.93 -4.00
CA THR A 54 7.60 -6.95 -2.91
C THR A 54 6.55 -5.84 -3.13
N ILE A 55 6.40 -5.35 -4.36
CA ILE A 55 5.34 -4.39 -4.71
C ILE A 55 3.95 -5.00 -4.44
N TYR A 56 3.73 -6.25 -4.84
CA TYR A 56 2.49 -6.97 -4.56
C TYR A 56 2.21 -7.07 -3.04
N LEU A 57 3.19 -7.49 -2.25
CA LEU A 57 3.05 -7.62 -0.80
C LEU A 57 2.81 -6.28 -0.11
N ILE A 58 3.43 -5.19 -0.57
CA ILE A 58 3.18 -3.83 -0.09
C ILE A 58 1.71 -3.47 -0.31
N ARG A 59 1.22 -3.64 -1.54
CA ARG A 59 -0.17 -3.34 -1.86
C ARG A 59 -1.16 -4.14 -1.01
N ARG A 60 -0.95 -5.45 -0.87
CA ARG A 60 -1.80 -6.33 -0.04
C ARG A 60 -1.81 -5.89 1.43
N ARG A 61 -0.68 -5.43 1.96
CA ARG A 61 -0.59 -4.90 3.34
C ARG A 61 -1.40 -3.63 3.51
N VAL A 62 -1.33 -2.70 2.55
CA VAL A 62 -2.10 -1.46 2.59
C VAL A 62 -3.60 -1.72 2.40
N GLU A 63 -3.99 -2.59 1.45
CA GLU A 63 -5.39 -3.00 1.25
C GLU A 63 -6.01 -3.53 2.55
N LYS A 64 -5.36 -4.51 3.19
CA LYS A 64 -5.83 -5.07 4.48
C LYS A 64 -5.99 -4.00 5.56
N LYS A 65 -5.06 -3.03 5.63
CA LYS A 65 -5.12 -1.94 6.60
C LYS A 65 -6.29 -0.99 6.32
N LEU A 66 -6.59 -0.71 5.05
CA LEU A 66 -7.74 0.11 4.65
C LEU A 66 -9.06 -0.63 4.87
N GLU A 67 -9.11 -1.94 4.60
CA GLU A 67 -10.27 -2.79 4.87
C GLU A 67 -10.57 -2.87 6.37
N ALA A 68 -9.54 -3.04 7.21
CA ALA A 68 -9.71 -3.02 8.67
C ALA A 68 -10.27 -1.68 9.18
N GLN A 69 -9.85 -0.55 8.59
CA GLN A 69 -10.39 0.77 8.92
C GLN A 69 -11.86 0.92 8.47
N LYS A 70 -12.22 0.40 7.29
CA LYS A 70 -13.60 0.42 6.79
C LYS A 70 -14.52 -0.50 7.60
N GLY A 71 -14.05 -1.69 7.99
CA GLY A 71 -14.78 -2.65 8.81
C GLY A 71 -14.94 -2.24 10.27
N GLY A 72 -14.01 -1.44 10.81
CA GLY A 72 -14.09 -0.89 12.17
C GLY A 72 -15.21 0.13 12.38
N ILE A 73 -15.80 0.68 11.31
CA ILE A 73 -16.94 1.61 11.38
C ILE A 73 -18.29 0.85 11.44
N ASN A 74 -18.34 -0.45 11.09
CA ASN A 74 -19.56 -1.26 11.05
C ASN A 74 -19.51 -2.52 11.94
N GLY A 75 -18.65 -2.54 12.96
CA GLY A 75 -18.43 -3.68 13.85
C GLY A 75 -19.11 -3.62 15.22
N THR A 76 -20.24 -2.92 15.35
CA THR A 76 -21.16 -3.08 16.49
C THR A 76 -22.48 -3.65 15.99
N LYS A 77 -22.55 -4.98 15.94
CA LYS A 77 -23.80 -5.73 16.03
C LYS A 77 -23.56 -6.94 16.94
#